data_AF-A0A553PYQ6-F1
#
_entry.id   AF-A0A553PYQ6-F1
#
_cell.length_a   1.000
_cell.length_b   1.000
_cell.length_c   1.000
_cell.angle_alpha   90.00
_cell.angle_beta   90.00
_cell.angle_gamma   90.00
#
_symmetry.space_group_name_H-M   'P 1'
#
loop_
_entity.id
_entity.type
_entity.pdbx_description
1 polymer ?
#
loop_
_entity_poly.entity_id
_entity_poly.type
_entity_poly.pdbx_seq_one_letter_code
_entity_poly.pdbx_strand_id
1 'polypeptide(L)'
;MGNFLFTITFFLVISFFLFFFLEHLKEHLEEYMSRYPKVRIVRTKRREGLIRTRLLGASVARGEVLTFLDSHCEANINWLPPLLGSPHSAKQSQGEQVIQEQGETLETNHQIAQNPKTIVCPMIDVIDHNHFGYEAQAGDAMRGAFDWEMYYKRIPIPAELQGPDPSDPYQ
;
A
#
# COMPACT_ATOMS: atom_id res chain seq x y z
N MET A 1 23.30 -5.05 -17.03
CA MET A 1 22.51 -5.66 -15.94
C MET A 1 21.77 -4.51 -15.27
N GLY A 2 20.64 -4.05 -15.77
CA GLY A 2 19.32 -4.69 -15.70
C GLY A 2 18.43 -3.65 -15.01
N ASN A 3 17.92 -2.68 -15.78
CA ASN A 3 17.06 -1.62 -15.26
C ASN A 3 15.74 -2.24 -14.79
N PHE A 4 15.61 -2.49 -13.48
CA PHE A 4 14.34 -2.88 -12.85
C PHE A 4 13.39 -1.67 -12.88
N LEU A 5 12.71 -1.48 -14.00
CA LEU A 5 11.67 -0.47 -14.14
C LEU A 5 10.40 -1.03 -13.47
N PHE A 6 10.22 -0.76 -12.18
CA PHE A 6 8.97 -1.03 -11.47
C PHE A 6 7.85 -0.19 -12.11
N THR A 7 7.16 -0.76 -13.10
CA THR A 7 6.00 -0.12 -13.73
C THR A 7 4.80 -0.33 -12.83
N ILE A 8 4.58 0.62 -11.92
CA ILE A 8 3.40 0.63 -11.07
C ILE A 8 2.24 1.14 -11.92
N THR A 9 1.33 0.22 -12.24
CA THR A 9 0.08 0.57 -12.93
C THR A 9 -0.98 0.77 -11.85
N PHE A 10 -1.33 2.03 -11.59
CA PHE A 10 -2.44 2.36 -10.70
C PHE A 10 -3.75 2.07 -11.44
N PHE A 11 -4.57 1.18 -10.87
CA PHE A 11 -5.91 0.92 -11.34
C PHE A 11 -6.91 1.56 -10.39
N LEU A 12 -7.65 2.54 -10.90
CA LEU A 12 -8.88 2.97 -10.24
C LEU A 12 -9.99 2.03 -10.72
N VAL A 13 -10.28 0.99 -9.95
CA VAL A 13 -11.36 0.06 -10.30
C VAL A 13 -12.67 0.55 -9.69
N ILE A 14 -13.49 1.20 -10.51
CA ILE A 14 -14.79 1.72 -10.10
C ILE A 14 -15.83 0.62 -10.27
N SER A 15 -16.34 0.12 -9.15
CA SER A 15 -17.44 -0.83 -9.11
C SER A 15 -18.69 -0.22 -9.77
N PHE A 16 -19.35 -0.97 -10.66
CA PHE A 16 -20.56 -0.57 -11.40
C PHE A 16 -21.67 0.06 -10.56
N PHE A 17 -21.74 -0.24 -9.25
CA PHE A 17 -22.75 0.35 -8.38
C PHE A 17 -22.63 1.87 -8.23
N LEU A 18 -21.40 2.42 -8.19
CA LEU A 18 -21.19 3.87 -8.12
C LEU A 18 -21.45 4.55 -9.48
N PHE A 19 -21.15 3.84 -10.58
CA PHE A 19 -21.25 4.37 -11.95
C PHE A 19 -22.69 4.69 -12.39
N PHE A 20 -23.66 3.86 -12.03
CA PHE A 20 -25.04 4.07 -12.48
C PHE A 20 -25.69 5.29 -11.82
N PHE A 21 -25.32 5.60 -10.57
CA PHE A 21 -25.95 6.66 -9.78
C PHE A 21 -25.20 8.00 -9.83
N LEU A 22 -23.88 8.00 -10.08
CA LEU A 22 -23.07 9.21 -10.05
C LEU A 22 -22.62 9.61 -11.46
N GLU A 23 -23.31 10.56 -12.06
CA GLU A 23 -23.04 11.13 -13.39
C GLU A 23 -21.57 11.55 -13.57
N HIS A 24 -20.97 12.16 -12.55
CA HIS A 24 -19.58 12.64 -12.59
C HIS A 24 -18.53 11.52 -12.70
N LEU A 25 -18.89 10.26 -12.45
CA LEU A 25 -17.98 9.10 -12.60
C LEU A 25 -17.99 8.48 -14.00
N LYS A 26 -18.80 9.04 -14.92
CA LYS A 26 -18.91 8.62 -16.32
C LYS A 26 -17.84 9.36 -17.15
N GLU A 27 -18.27 10.14 -18.13
CA GLU A 27 -17.40 10.85 -19.09
C GLU A 27 -16.50 11.88 -18.41
N HIS A 28 -17.01 12.63 -17.42
CA HIS A 28 -16.24 13.64 -16.69
C HIS A 28 -14.96 13.07 -16.04
N LEU A 29 -15.03 11.86 -15.49
CA LEU A 29 -13.87 11.21 -14.90
C LEU A 29 -12.86 10.77 -15.97
N GLU A 30 -13.33 10.25 -17.10
CA GLU A 30 -12.47 9.85 -18.22
C GLU A 30 -11.71 11.04 -18.79
N GLU A 31 -12.42 12.15 -18.99
CA GLU A 31 -11.83 13.42 -19.43
C GLU A 31 -10.79 13.91 -18.42
N TYR A 32 -11.14 13.97 -17.13
CA TYR A 32 -10.22 14.41 -16.07
C TYR A 32 -8.94 13.54 -16.02
N MET A 33 -9.09 12.22 -16.11
CA MET A 33 -8.00 11.25 -15.97
C MET A 33 -7.14 11.09 -17.23
N SER A 34 -7.62 11.55 -18.39
CA SER A 34 -6.88 11.51 -19.66
C SER A 34 -5.48 12.17 -19.60
N ARG A 35 -5.30 13.12 -18.69
CA ARG A 35 -4.04 13.84 -18.44
C ARG A 35 -2.95 12.97 -17.80
N TYR A 36 -3.33 11.82 -17.21
CA TYR A 36 -2.41 10.93 -16.51
C TYR A 36 -2.18 9.64 -17.32
N PRO A 37 -1.09 9.56 -18.11
CA PRO A 37 -0.88 8.45 -19.07
C PRO A 37 -0.70 7.08 -18.41
N LYS A 38 -0.40 7.03 -17.10
CA LYS A 38 -0.25 5.79 -16.33
C LYS A 38 -1.57 5.29 -15.72
N VAL A 39 -2.63 6.09 -15.77
CA VAL A 39 -3.93 5.77 -15.17
C VAL A 39 -4.80 5.07 -16.21
N ARG A 40 -5.43 3.96 -15.82
CA ARG A 40 -6.37 3.22 -16.65
C ARG A 40 -7.67 3.00 -15.89
N ILE A 41 -8.78 3.38 -16.48
CA ILE A 41 -10.13 3.14 -15.95
C ILE A 41 -10.64 1.81 -16.53
N VAL A 42 -11.06 0.90 -15.65
CA VAL A 42 -11.65 -0.39 -16.04
C VAL A 42 -13.08 -0.44 -15.50
N ARG A 43 -14.06 -0.62 -16.39
CA ARG A 43 -15.48 -0.62 -16.04
C ARG A 43 -16.09 -2.02 -16.14
N THR A 44 -16.84 -2.41 -15.11
CA THR A 44 -17.66 -3.63 -15.10
C THR A 44 -19.06 -3.34 -15.66
N LYS A 45 -19.67 -4.28 -16.39
CA LYS A 45 -21.04 -4.11 -16.96
C LYS A 45 -22.18 -4.25 -15.94
N ARG A 46 -21.88 -4.77 -14.74
CA ARG A 46 -22.82 -5.02 -13.66
C ARG A 46 -22.11 -4.94 -12.31
N ARG A 47 -22.85 -4.91 -11.19
CA ARG A 47 -22.29 -4.87 -9.83
C ARG A 47 -21.61 -6.20 -9.50
N GLU A 48 -20.28 -6.21 -9.48
CA GLU A 48 -19.49 -7.42 -9.20
C GLU A 48 -19.06 -7.53 -7.72
N GLY A 49 -19.05 -6.42 -6.97
CA GLY A 49 -18.53 -6.35 -5.60
C GLY A 49 -17.00 -6.23 -5.54
N LEU A 50 -16.45 -5.92 -4.37
CA LEU A 50 -15.03 -5.56 -4.19
C LEU A 50 -14.07 -6.65 -4.68
N ILE A 51 -14.32 -7.91 -4.32
CA ILE A 51 -13.42 -9.04 -4.63
C ILE A 51 -13.26 -9.22 -6.14
N ARG A 52 -14.36 -9.41 -6.87
CA ARG A 52 -14.34 -9.61 -8.32
C ARG A 52 -13.80 -8.39 -9.07
N THR A 53 -14.08 -7.20 -8.55
CA THR A 53 -13.58 -5.94 -9.10
C THR A 53 -12.04 -5.86 -8.96
N ARG A 54 -11.48 -6.22 -7.79
CA ARG A 54 -10.03 -6.33 -7.58
C ARG A 54 -9.39 -7.39 -8.48
N LEU A 55 -10.03 -8.56 -8.64
CA LEU A 55 -9.55 -9.61 -9.55
C LEU A 55 -9.54 -9.18 -11.02
N LEU A 56 -10.54 -8.41 -11.46
CA LEU A 56 -10.56 -7.84 -12.81
C LEU A 56 -9.44 -6.82 -13.00
N GLY A 57 -9.17 -5.97 -12.01
CA GLY A 57 -8.03 -5.06 -12.03
C GLY A 57 -6.69 -5.82 -12.12
N ALA A 58 -6.55 -6.89 -11.33
CA ALA A 58 -5.37 -7.74 -11.33
C ALA A 58 -5.15 -8.45 -12.66
N SER A 59 -6.20 -8.93 -13.33
CA SER A 59 -6.05 -9.66 -14.60
C SER A 59 -5.58 -8.79 -15.78
N VAL A 60 -5.78 -7.47 -15.70
CA VAL A 60 -5.32 -6.51 -16.72
C VAL A 60 -4.07 -5.73 -16.30
N ALA A 61 -3.55 -6.02 -15.10
CA ALA A 61 -2.33 -5.45 -14.57
C ALA A 61 -1.10 -5.93 -15.33
N ARG A 62 -0.11 -5.04 -15.45
CA ARG A 62 1.16 -5.33 -16.14
C ARG A 62 2.37 -5.26 -15.21
N GLY A 63 2.19 -4.76 -13.99
CA GLY A 63 3.26 -4.67 -13.00
C GLY A 63 3.55 -6.02 -12.36
N GLU A 64 4.79 -6.21 -11.90
CA GLU A 64 5.22 -7.41 -11.17
C GLU A 64 4.61 -7.48 -9.77
N VAL A 65 4.35 -6.32 -9.17
CA VAL A 65 3.73 -6.16 -7.86
C VAL A 65 2.36 -5.51 -8.00
N LEU A 66 1.36 -6.07 -7.32
CA LEU A 66 0.02 -5.50 -7.21
C LEU A 66 -0.12 -4.76 -5.88
N THR A 67 -0.49 -3.48 -5.96
CA THR A 67 -0.81 -2.68 -4.77
C THR A 67 -2.26 -2.25 -4.84
N PHE A 68 -3.05 -2.66 -3.84
CA PHE A 68 -4.46 -2.31 -3.74
C PHE A 68 -4.62 -1.13 -2.79
N LEU A 69 -5.25 -0.06 -3.27
CA LEU A 69 -5.66 1.10 -2.48
C LEU A 69 -7.17 1.29 -2.63
N ASP A 70 -7.81 1.81 -1.59
CA ASP A 70 -9.21 2.22 -1.67
C ASP A 70 -9.30 3.64 -2.26
N SER A 71 -10.49 4.00 -2.77
CA SER A 71 -10.69 5.27 -3.49
C SER A 71 -10.66 6.51 -2.60
N HIS A 72 -10.55 6.33 -1.29
CA HIS A 72 -10.58 7.38 -0.26
C HIS A 72 -9.32 7.30 0.62
N CYS A 73 -8.20 6.87 0.05
CA CYS A 73 -6.90 6.87 0.70
C CYS A 73 -6.07 8.07 0.25
N GLU A 74 -5.26 8.60 1.17
CA GLU A 74 -4.16 9.52 0.86
C GLU A 74 -2.85 8.83 1.23
N ALA A 75 -1.88 8.85 0.32
CA ALA A 75 -0.64 8.12 0.50
C ALA A 75 0.43 9.04 1.08
N ASN A 76 1.03 8.63 2.21
CA ASN A 76 2.07 9.40 2.87
C ASN A 76 3.37 9.43 2.05
N ILE A 77 4.27 10.38 2.34
CA ILE A 77 5.58 10.48 1.72
C ILE A 77 6.34 9.16 1.92
N ASN A 78 6.94 8.63 0.87
CA ASN A 78 7.74 7.40 0.90
C ASN A 78 7.01 6.15 1.45
N TRP A 79 5.68 6.08 1.35
CA TRP A 79 4.90 4.92 1.80
C TRP A 79 5.23 3.60 1.06
N LEU A 80 5.77 3.70 -0.16
CA LEU A 80 5.90 2.57 -1.09
C LEU A 80 7.29 1.91 -1.11
N PRO A 81 8.42 2.64 -1.14
CA PRO A 81 9.76 2.01 -1.12
C PRO A 81 9.98 1.00 0.01
N PRO A 82 9.50 1.21 1.26
CA PRO A 82 9.61 0.22 2.33
C PRO A 82 8.91 -1.11 2.03
N LEU A 83 7.81 -1.07 1.26
CA LEU A 83 7.04 -2.26 0.88
C LEU A 83 7.73 -3.07 -0.23
N LEU A 84 8.35 -2.36 -1.18
CA LEU A 84 8.99 -2.99 -2.34
C LEU A 84 10.40 -3.48 -2.05
N GLY A 85 11.16 -2.79 -1.18
CA GLY A 85 12.57 -3.11 -0.88
C GLY A 85 13.58 -2.44 -1.81
N SER A 86 13.33 -1.18 -2.20
CA SER A 86 14.24 -0.46 -3.11
C SER A 86 15.56 -0.08 -2.42
N PRO A 87 16.73 -0.26 -3.06
CA PRO A 87 18.06 -0.04 -2.44
C PRO A 87 18.43 1.43 -2.15
N HIS A 88 17.58 2.40 -2.49
CA HIS A 88 17.84 3.82 -2.20
C HIS A 88 17.69 4.19 -0.73
N SER A 89 17.08 3.33 0.11
CA SER A 89 17.04 3.52 1.56
C SER A 89 18.39 3.26 2.25
N ALA A 90 19.44 2.84 1.53
CA ALA A 90 20.74 2.53 2.13
C ALA A 90 21.84 3.61 1.96
N LYS A 91 21.69 4.64 1.10
CA LYS A 91 22.76 5.64 0.89
C LYS A 91 22.24 7.02 0.49
N GLN A 92 22.12 7.93 1.45
CA GLN A 92 22.38 9.39 1.39
C GLN A 92 21.85 10.03 2.70
N SER A 93 22.66 10.09 3.75
CA SER A 93 23.32 11.35 4.14
C SER A 93 24.68 11.09 4.80
N GLN A 94 25.61 12.02 4.57
CA GLN A 94 27.01 11.94 4.98
C GLN A 94 27.17 12.13 6.49
N GLY A 95 27.97 11.24 7.10
CA GLY A 95 28.77 11.55 8.30
C GLY A 95 28.24 11.04 9.63
N GLU A 96 28.38 9.75 9.92
CA GLU A 96 28.64 9.26 11.30
C GLU A 96 29.21 7.83 11.19
N GLN A 97 30.09 7.46 12.11
CA GLN A 97 31.04 6.37 11.96
C GLN A 97 30.41 4.96 12.00
N VAL A 98 30.96 4.07 11.19
CA VAL A 98 30.69 2.63 11.21
C VAL A 98 31.28 2.03 12.49
N ILE A 99 30.42 1.74 13.48
CA ILE A 99 30.75 0.77 14.53
C ILE A 99 30.30 -0.59 14.00
N GLN A 100 31.28 -1.42 13.60
CA GLN A 100 31.06 -2.84 13.39
C GLN A 100 31.04 -3.53 14.76
N GLU A 101 29.86 -3.87 15.27
CA GLU A 101 29.73 -4.85 16.34
C GLU A 101 28.89 -6.04 15.87
N GLN A 102 29.61 -7.14 15.67
CA GLN A 102 29.26 -8.56 15.85
C GLN A 102 27.77 -8.95 15.84
N GLY A 103 27.40 -9.79 14.87
CA GLY A 103 26.36 -10.81 15.04
C GLY A 103 24.98 -10.44 14.50
N GLU A 104 24.62 -11.06 13.37
CA GLU A 104 23.27 -11.12 12.78
C GLU A 104 22.74 -9.80 12.21
N THR A 105 23.02 -9.57 10.92
CA THR A 105 22.11 -8.78 10.09
C THR A 105 20.77 -9.51 10.12
N LEU A 106 19.81 -9.00 10.90
CA LEU A 106 18.41 -9.40 10.82
C LEU A 106 17.95 -9.06 9.41
N GLU A 107 18.06 -10.03 8.50
CA GLU A 107 17.52 -9.97 7.15
C GLU A 107 16.04 -9.58 7.28
N THR A 108 15.71 -8.34 6.93
CA THR A 108 14.36 -7.79 7.00
C THR A 108 13.49 -8.40 5.89
N ASN A 109 13.20 -9.70 6.02
CA ASN A 109 12.43 -10.57 5.11
C ASN A 109 10.99 -10.08 4.82
N HIS A 110 10.62 -8.92 5.36
CA HIS A 110 9.33 -8.28 5.22
C HIS A 110 9.16 -7.56 3.87
N GLN A 111 10.20 -7.40 3.06
CA GLN A 111 10.11 -6.70 1.78
C GLN A 111 9.84 -7.66 0.61
N ILE A 112 8.99 -7.24 -0.33
CA ILE A 112 8.61 -8.07 -1.49
C ILE A 112 9.84 -8.43 -2.36
N ALA A 113 10.79 -7.50 -2.53
CA ALA A 113 12.01 -7.78 -3.29
C ALA A 113 12.88 -8.90 -2.69
N GLN A 114 12.83 -9.11 -1.38
CA GLN A 114 13.61 -10.15 -0.71
C GLN A 114 12.91 -11.52 -0.79
N ASN A 115 11.58 -11.53 -0.66
CA ASN A 115 10.80 -12.76 -0.70
C ASN A 115 9.49 -12.55 -1.50
N PRO A 116 9.36 -13.15 -2.71
CA PRO A 116 8.17 -13.00 -3.54
C PRO A 116 6.93 -13.74 -2.98
N LYS A 117 7.07 -14.49 -1.87
CA LYS A 117 5.95 -15.09 -1.14
C LYS A 117 5.42 -14.19 -0.03
N THR A 118 6.07 -13.06 0.24
CA THR A 118 5.65 -12.12 1.28
C THR A 118 4.54 -11.22 0.76
N ILE A 119 3.50 -11.03 1.58
CA ILE A 119 2.46 -10.02 1.39
C ILE A 119 2.66 -8.97 2.47
N VAL A 120 2.67 -7.70 2.08
CA VAL A 120 2.91 -6.56 2.98
C VAL A 120 1.68 -5.66 3.02
N CYS A 121 1.47 -5.03 4.18
CA CYS A 121 0.46 -4.01 4.37
C CYS A 121 1.14 -2.77 4.98
N PRO A 122 0.93 -1.56 4.45
CA PRO A 122 1.41 -0.35 5.11
C PRO A 122 0.69 -0.16 6.44
N MET A 123 1.24 0.70 7.29
CA MET A 123 0.47 1.29 8.38
C MET A 123 -0.73 2.05 7.78
N ILE A 124 -1.90 1.89 8.40
CA ILE A 124 -3.14 2.53 7.94
C ILE A 124 -3.55 3.55 9.01
N ASP A 125 -3.20 4.80 8.76
CA ASP A 125 -3.63 5.94 9.57
C ASP A 125 -5.11 6.28 9.33
N VAL A 126 -5.70 7.00 10.29
CA VAL A 126 -7.10 7.40 10.21
C VAL A 126 -7.18 8.81 9.65
N ILE A 127 -8.05 9.00 8.65
CA ILE A 127 -8.50 10.32 8.21
C ILE A 127 -9.92 10.48 8.71
N ASP A 128 -10.15 11.44 9.61
CA ASP A 128 -11.48 11.68 10.16
C ASP A 128 -12.45 12.12 9.05
N HIS A 129 -13.65 11.54 9.05
CA HIS A 129 -14.61 11.76 7.96
C HIS A 129 -15.36 13.09 8.05
N ASN A 130 -15.31 13.79 9.19
CA ASN A 130 -15.99 15.06 9.41
C ASN A 130 -15.06 16.25 9.14
N HIS A 131 -13.81 16.19 9.61
CA HIS A 131 -12.85 17.28 9.51
C HIS A 131 -11.63 16.99 8.65
N PHE A 132 -11.52 15.77 8.07
CA PHE A 132 -10.38 15.36 7.25
C PHE A 132 -9.03 15.53 7.95
N GLY A 133 -9.03 15.45 9.29
CA GLY A 133 -7.83 15.51 10.10
C GLY A 133 -7.08 14.19 10.02
N TYR A 134 -5.75 14.26 9.91
CA TYR A 134 -4.89 13.09 10.01
C TYR A 134 -4.67 12.74 11.48
N GLU A 135 -5.11 11.54 11.85
CA GLU A 135 -4.85 10.96 13.14
C GLU A 135 -3.92 9.77 12.92
N ALA A 136 -2.64 9.99 13.24
CA ALA A 136 -1.71 8.89 13.45
C ALA A 136 -2.34 7.99 14.49
N GLN A 137 -2.36 6.69 14.24
CA GLN A 137 -2.96 5.78 15.21
C GLN A 137 -2.26 5.91 16.55
N ALA A 138 -3.01 6.39 17.54
CA ALA A 138 -2.53 6.50 18.90
C ALA A 138 -2.37 5.08 19.46
N GLY A 139 -1.12 4.66 19.62
CA GLY A 139 -0.74 3.37 20.15
C GLY A 139 0.07 2.56 19.12
N ASP A 140 1.12 1.94 19.63
CA ASP A 140 2.07 1.02 18.98
C ASP A 140 1.52 0.26 17.78
N ALA A 141 2.40 -0.07 16.82
CA ALA A 141 2.05 -0.90 15.67
C ALA A 141 1.14 -2.08 16.07
N MET A 142 -0.06 -2.13 15.50
CA MET A 142 -1.06 -3.16 15.79
C MET A 142 -1.06 -4.20 14.67
N ARG A 143 -1.27 -5.46 15.03
CA ARG A 143 -1.44 -6.55 14.05
C ARG A 143 -2.92 -6.86 13.82
N GLY A 144 -3.23 -7.35 12.62
CA GLY A 144 -4.54 -7.88 12.30
C GLY A 144 -4.77 -9.26 12.93
N ALA A 145 -5.98 -9.49 13.43
CA ALA A 145 -6.45 -10.77 13.95
C ALA A 145 -7.95 -10.94 13.65
N PHE A 146 -8.49 -12.11 13.99
CA PHE A 146 -9.92 -12.41 13.90
C PHE A 146 -10.42 -12.93 15.25
N ASP A 147 -11.63 -12.54 15.64
CA ASP A 147 -12.35 -13.23 16.71
C ASP A 147 -13.09 -14.47 16.18
N TRP A 148 -13.73 -15.22 17.09
CA TRP A 148 -14.47 -16.44 16.73
C TRP A 148 -15.74 -16.19 15.92
N GLU A 149 -16.20 -14.94 15.86
CA GLU A 149 -17.31 -14.51 15.00
C GLU A 149 -16.82 -14.08 13.61
N MET A 150 -15.52 -14.23 13.34
CA MET A 150 -14.84 -13.86 12.10
C MET A 150 -14.82 -12.35 11.83
N TYR A 151 -14.94 -11.52 12.86
CA TYR A 151 -14.69 -10.09 12.71
C TYR A 151 -13.20 -9.78 12.79
N TYR A 152 -12.74 -8.93 11.89
CA TYR A 152 -11.39 -8.39 11.94
C TYR A 152 -11.20 -7.53 13.19
N LYS A 153 -10.08 -7.74 13.88
CA LYS A 153 -9.65 -7.00 15.07
C LYS A 153 -8.22 -6.53 14.89
N ARG A 154 -7.91 -5.38 15.47
CA ARG A 154 -6.54 -4.90 15.64
C ARG A 154 -6.13 -5.20 17.07
N ILE A 155 -5.04 -5.95 17.24
CA ILE A 155 -4.52 -6.35 18.54
C ILE A 155 -3.06 -5.89 18.67
N PRO A 156 -2.58 -5.60 19.89
CA PRO A 156 -1.20 -5.18 20.07
C PRO A 156 -0.22 -6.27 19.63
N ILE A 157 0.94 -5.84 19.14
CA ILE A 157 2.07 -6.73 18.89
C ILE A 157 2.64 -7.17 20.26
N PRO A 158 2.81 -8.49 20.50
CA PRO A 158 3.45 -9.00 21.73
C PRO A 158 4.84 -8.40 21.93
N ALA A 159 5.24 -8.17 23.18
CA ALA A 159 6.52 -7.51 23.50
C ALA A 159 7.73 -8.23 22.89
N GLU A 160 7.67 -9.54 22.70
CA GLU A 160 8.73 -10.35 22.10
C GLU A 160 8.94 -10.06 20.61
N LEU A 161 7.93 -9.50 19.95
CA LEU A 161 7.94 -9.15 18.52
C LEU A 161 8.05 -7.64 18.30
N GLN A 162 8.14 -6.84 19.36
CA GLN A 162 8.39 -5.40 19.28
C GLN A 162 9.89 -5.17 19.01
N GLY A 163 10.28 -5.35 17.76
CA GLY A 163 11.60 -4.94 17.25
C GLY A 163 11.58 -3.50 16.70
N PRO A 164 12.75 -2.93 16.36
CA PRO A 164 12.81 -1.66 15.63
C PRO A 164 12.03 -1.79 14.31
N ASP A 165 11.06 -0.91 14.07
CA ASP A 165 10.20 -0.96 12.88
C ASP A 165 11.01 -0.45 11.67
N PRO A 166 11.33 -1.32 10.68
CA PRO A 166 12.06 -0.89 9.49
C PRO A 166 11.24 0.04 8.58
N SER A 167 9.97 0.32 8.92
CA SER A 167 9.07 1.22 8.20
C SER A 167 8.85 2.57 8.87
N ASP A 168 9.49 2.85 10.01
CA ASP A 168 9.48 4.19 10.60
C ASP A 168 9.99 5.22 9.57
N PRO A 169 9.35 6.41 9.46
CA PRO A 169 9.78 7.43 8.53
C PRO A 169 11.19 7.88 8.88
N TYR A 170 12.11 7.75 7.91
CA TYR A 170 13.47 8.29 8.03
C TYR A 170 13.36 9.81 8.28
N GLN A 171 13.87 10.27 9.44
CA GLN A 171 14.00 11.69 9.76
C GLN A 171 15.10 12.37 8.94
#